data_AF-A0AAD6S807-F1
#
_entry.id   AF-A0AAD6S807-F1
#
_cell.length_a   1.000
_cell.length_b   1.000
_cell.length_c   1.000
_cell.angle_alpha   90.00
_cell.angle_beta   90.00
_cell.angle_gamma   90.00
#
_symmetry.space_group_name_H-M   'P 1'
#
loop_
_entity.id
_entity.type
_entity.pdbx_description
1 polymer ?
#
loop_
_entity_poly.entity_id
_entity_poly.type
_entity_poly.pdbx_seq_one_letter_code
_entity_poly.pdbx_strand_id
1 'polypeptide(L)'
;MDAIREWNGNLRSRYSLLDRCIKARERFTERFFGNDMDFGHRTFWLSLVKQREEVEALLTRLEGRGYDLVLESQNACWVRDRQPQESNSDWAEHNVENSHSDSHKEPVKDTPPTEAPPHRTSTPVDDQAAISWESFRFRMASYMLPISSRYYQERKQIVWAWICRAVYTDPALMLLASARLDVPSFLTERTYDAPTAMELHRRMKSLPLTEIRAAADDILRPKDGDSGEYVTVLGIRIHKAPSGQPFPFHAWGHFLALIPCSHCTRTLCTVVADLVEHSRYVLFTGSGRFQYPLPPEMEEIPGVEILAICGLIVEFPDIGKRVTVMKRVQPDHTTIWEEERRTPMFFAALPAGDPKAHAYLSALLRRCLTYKHLDVILRKGRDEPIIRSNTDIVGRFKRTSSSLSGLMQQRWRPSLMFQDALLELTHPQYASKFIVLDGGSGDADERYMVEDLLVCREIYSASTLLELCHIVAKSYIMANELEFDQERRQHPFIPNLEAGFIAYKDLWGSFPRWMKDREPVTFPHCLAGSGTTFYLV
;
A
#
# COMPACT_ATOMS: atom_id res chain seq x y z
N MET A 1 -34.96 -16.77 -9.30
CA MET A 1 -33.56 -16.51 -9.71
C MET A 1 -33.22 -17.10 -11.06
N ASP A 2 -33.63 -18.33 -11.38
CA ASP A 2 -33.22 -18.98 -12.64
C ASP A 2 -33.69 -18.27 -13.91
N ALA A 3 -34.95 -17.79 -13.93
CA ALA A 3 -35.46 -16.99 -15.05
C ALA A 3 -34.63 -15.70 -15.30
N ILE A 4 -34.18 -15.02 -14.24
CA ILE A 4 -33.35 -13.81 -14.37
C ILE A 4 -31.98 -14.15 -14.96
N ARG A 5 -31.38 -15.26 -14.54
CA ARG A 5 -30.09 -15.73 -15.09
C ARG A 5 -30.24 -16.10 -16.57
N GLU A 6 -31.30 -16.81 -16.92
CA GLU A 6 -31.60 -17.16 -18.31
C GLU A 6 -31.79 -15.91 -19.19
N TRP A 7 -32.60 -14.95 -18.73
CA TRP A 7 -32.79 -13.69 -19.43
C TRP A 7 -31.48 -12.90 -19.57
N ASN A 8 -30.64 -12.89 -18.53
CA ASN A 8 -29.34 -12.21 -18.58
C ASN A 8 -28.41 -12.86 -19.62
N GLY A 9 -28.33 -14.19 -19.63
CA GLY A 9 -27.56 -14.93 -20.64
C GLY A 9 -28.03 -14.67 -22.07
N ASN A 10 -29.34 -14.66 -22.30
CA ASN A 10 -29.93 -14.35 -23.61
C ASN A 10 -29.65 -12.91 -24.05
N LEU A 11 -29.82 -11.94 -23.15
CA LEU A 11 -29.54 -10.53 -23.43
C LEU A 11 -28.06 -10.27 -23.68
N ARG A 12 -27.14 -10.88 -22.91
CA ARG A 12 -25.69 -10.79 -23.14
C ARG A 12 -25.28 -11.39 -24.48
N SER A 13 -25.86 -12.54 -24.84
CA SER A 13 -25.64 -13.17 -26.15
C SER A 13 -26.10 -12.26 -27.29
N ARG A 14 -27.27 -11.62 -27.14
CA ARG A 14 -27.78 -10.65 -28.12
C ARG A 14 -26.92 -9.39 -28.19
N TYR A 15 -26.48 -8.86 -27.04
CA TYR A 15 -25.58 -7.70 -26.97
C TYR A 15 -24.26 -7.98 -27.70
N SER A 16 -23.62 -9.11 -27.41
CA SER A 16 -22.38 -9.55 -28.07
C SER A 16 -22.55 -9.71 -29.58
N LEU A 17 -23.68 -10.26 -30.03
CA LEU A 17 -23.99 -10.34 -31.46
C LEU A 17 -24.11 -8.95 -32.09
N LEU A 18 -24.85 -8.03 -31.46
CA LEU A 18 -25.02 -6.65 -31.94
C LEU A 18 -23.68 -5.92 -32.01
N ASP A 19 -22.85 -6.02 -30.97
CA ASP A 19 -21.53 -5.39 -30.93
C ASP A 19 -20.60 -5.92 -32.03
N ARG A 20 -20.59 -7.25 -32.26
CA ARG A 20 -19.84 -7.86 -33.37
C ARG A 20 -20.36 -7.38 -34.73
N CYS A 21 -21.67 -7.31 -34.93
CA CYS A 21 -22.28 -6.82 -36.16
C CYS A 21 -21.93 -5.36 -36.43
N ILE A 22 -21.98 -4.51 -35.40
CA ILE A 22 -21.58 -3.10 -35.45
C ILE A 22 -20.09 -3.02 -35.83
N LYS A 23 -19.18 -3.64 -35.07
CA LYS A 23 -17.73 -3.60 -35.39
C LYS A 23 -17.39 -4.13 -36.78
N ALA A 24 -18.04 -5.22 -37.21
CA ALA A 24 -17.85 -5.77 -38.55
C ALA A 24 -18.29 -4.80 -39.65
N ARG A 25 -19.42 -4.12 -39.43
CA ARG A 25 -19.91 -3.08 -40.33
C ARG A 25 -19.00 -1.85 -40.35
N GLU A 26 -18.37 -1.49 -39.23
CA GLU A 26 -17.48 -0.32 -39.12
C GLU A 26 -16.29 -0.51 -40.06
N ARG A 27 -15.67 -1.69 -39.93
CA ARG A 27 -14.55 -2.12 -40.76
C ARG A 27 -14.94 -2.24 -42.23
N PHE A 28 -16.16 -2.72 -42.50
CA PHE A 28 -16.67 -2.80 -43.87
C PHE A 28 -16.84 -1.41 -44.48
N THR A 29 -17.45 -0.47 -43.74
CA THR A 29 -17.59 0.92 -44.16
C THR A 29 -16.23 1.56 -44.44
N GLU A 30 -15.31 1.51 -43.48
CA GLU A 30 -13.96 2.08 -43.59
C GLU A 30 -13.21 1.54 -44.81
N ARG A 31 -13.33 0.23 -45.08
CA ARG A 31 -12.62 -0.43 -46.18
C ARG A 31 -13.21 -0.15 -47.56
N PHE A 32 -14.54 -0.07 -47.69
CA PHE A 32 -15.20 -0.06 -49.01
C PHE A 32 -15.79 1.29 -49.41
N PHE A 33 -16.13 2.16 -48.45
CA PHE A 33 -16.79 3.44 -48.71
C PHE A 33 -16.02 4.65 -48.14
N GLY A 34 -14.88 4.42 -47.47
CA GLY A 34 -14.22 5.46 -46.69
C GLY A 34 -15.10 5.90 -45.50
N ASN A 35 -14.97 7.16 -45.06
CA ASN A 35 -15.80 7.71 -43.98
C ASN A 35 -17.23 8.10 -44.41
N ASP A 36 -17.64 7.81 -45.65
CA ASP A 36 -18.91 8.27 -46.20
C ASP A 36 -19.86 7.09 -46.45
N MET A 37 -20.82 6.89 -45.52
CA MET A 37 -21.83 5.82 -45.63
C MET A 37 -23.01 6.28 -46.49
N ASP A 38 -23.47 5.43 -47.41
CA ASP A 38 -24.75 5.67 -48.07
C ASP A 38 -25.91 5.68 -47.06
N PHE A 39 -27.03 6.31 -47.44
CA PHE A 39 -28.18 6.50 -46.56
C PHE A 39 -28.74 5.19 -45.98
N GLY A 40 -28.75 4.12 -46.78
CA GLY A 40 -29.26 2.81 -46.36
C GLY A 40 -28.36 2.16 -45.30
N HIS A 41 -27.04 2.18 -45.53
CA HIS A 41 -26.02 1.69 -44.60
C HIS A 41 -26.05 2.48 -43.30
N ARG A 42 -26.13 3.80 -43.37
CA ARG A 42 -26.23 4.67 -42.20
C ARG A 42 -27.51 4.38 -41.39
N THR A 43 -28.64 4.22 -42.06
CA THR A 43 -29.93 3.94 -41.39
C THR A 43 -29.91 2.58 -40.70
N PHE A 44 -29.37 1.55 -41.37
CA PHE A 44 -29.23 0.22 -40.78
C PHE A 44 -28.24 0.21 -39.61
N TRP A 45 -27.09 0.89 -39.75
CA TRP A 45 -26.12 1.06 -38.67
C TRP A 45 -26.74 1.70 -37.43
N LEU A 46 -27.44 2.83 -37.60
CA LEU A 46 -28.12 3.53 -36.50
C LEU A 46 -29.17 2.62 -35.84
N SER A 47 -29.88 1.79 -36.61
CA SER A 47 -30.82 0.80 -36.07
C SER A 47 -30.11 -0.26 -35.20
N LEU A 48 -28.94 -0.75 -35.62
CA LEU A 48 -28.14 -1.69 -34.81
C LEU A 48 -27.64 -1.04 -33.51
N VAL A 49 -27.12 0.19 -33.59
CA VAL A 49 -26.68 0.95 -32.41
C VAL A 49 -27.83 1.16 -31.43
N LYS A 50 -28.99 1.59 -31.93
CA LYS A 50 -30.20 1.75 -31.11
C LYS A 50 -30.63 0.44 -30.44
N GLN A 51 -30.65 -0.67 -31.18
CA GLN A 51 -30.96 -1.99 -30.60
C GLN A 51 -29.95 -2.40 -29.53
N ARG A 52 -28.66 -2.09 -29.72
CA ARG A 52 -27.63 -2.37 -28.71
C ARG A 52 -27.89 -1.58 -27.43
N GLU A 53 -28.18 -0.28 -27.55
CA GLU A 53 -28.53 0.59 -26.42
C GLU A 53 -29.79 0.11 -25.69
N GLU A 54 -30.82 -0.35 -26.42
CA GLU A 54 -32.03 -0.94 -25.83
C GLU A 54 -31.73 -2.21 -25.05
N VAL A 55 -30.89 -3.11 -25.60
CA VAL A 55 -30.46 -4.34 -24.92
C VAL A 55 -29.61 -4.03 -23.69
N GLU A 56 -28.71 -3.05 -23.78
CA GLU A 56 -27.88 -2.59 -22.66
C GLU A 56 -28.74 -2.03 -21.52
N ALA A 57 -29.72 -1.18 -21.84
CA ALA A 57 -30.64 -0.64 -20.84
C ALA A 57 -31.50 -1.72 -20.16
N LEU A 58 -31.84 -2.79 -20.88
CA LEU A 58 -32.53 -3.96 -20.32
C LEU A 58 -31.59 -4.80 -19.44
N LEU A 59 -30.34 -5.00 -19.87
CA LEU A 59 -29.31 -5.68 -19.07
C LEU A 59 -29.12 -4.99 -17.72
N THR A 60 -28.90 -3.68 -17.72
CA THR A 60 -28.69 -2.91 -16.48
C THR A 60 -29.86 -3.06 -15.50
N ARG A 61 -31.11 -2.99 -15.99
CA ARG A 61 -32.31 -3.17 -15.15
C ARG A 61 -32.42 -4.59 -14.61
N LEU A 62 -32.15 -5.58 -15.46
CA LEU A 62 -32.21 -6.99 -15.07
C LEU A 62 -31.11 -7.35 -14.06
N GLU A 63 -29.90 -6.84 -14.26
CA GLU A 63 -28.75 -7.02 -13.37
C GLU A 63 -29.00 -6.35 -12.02
N GLY A 64 -29.52 -5.11 -12.00
CA GLY A 64 -29.95 -4.45 -10.78
C GLY A 64 -31.02 -5.24 -10.02
N ARG A 65 -32.06 -5.72 -10.72
CA ARG A 65 -33.11 -6.52 -10.06
C ARG A 65 -32.59 -7.89 -9.60
N GLY A 66 -31.70 -8.52 -10.37
CA GLY A 66 -31.08 -9.78 -10.00
C GLY A 66 -30.22 -9.62 -8.76
N TYR A 67 -29.42 -8.56 -8.70
CA TYR A 67 -28.63 -8.17 -7.54
C TYR A 67 -29.49 -7.99 -6.29
N ASP A 68 -30.60 -7.27 -6.43
CA ASP A 68 -31.54 -7.05 -5.33
C ASP A 68 -32.06 -8.34 -4.74
N LEU A 69 -32.48 -9.27 -5.60
CA LEU A 69 -32.98 -10.56 -5.17
C LEU A 69 -31.91 -11.44 -4.52
N VAL A 70 -30.66 -11.36 -5.01
CA VAL A 70 -29.52 -12.06 -4.38
C VAL A 70 -29.30 -11.52 -2.97
N LEU A 71 -29.25 -10.20 -2.78
CA LEU A 71 -29.05 -9.60 -1.46
C LEU A 71 -30.23 -9.89 -0.51
N GLU A 72 -31.46 -9.75 -0.99
CA GLU A 72 -32.67 -10.06 -0.22
C GLU A 72 -32.69 -11.52 0.24
N SER A 73 -32.31 -12.46 -0.64
CA SER A 73 -32.26 -13.89 -0.30
C SER A 73 -31.23 -14.24 0.78
N GLN A 74 -30.24 -13.38 0.99
CA GLN A 74 -29.16 -13.57 1.97
C GLN A 74 -29.28 -12.63 3.18
N ASN A 75 -30.38 -11.88 3.30
CA ASN A 75 -30.54 -10.82 4.32
C ASN A 75 -29.39 -9.79 4.32
N ALA A 76 -28.82 -9.49 3.15
CA ALA A 76 -27.63 -8.68 2.98
C ALA A 76 -27.90 -7.30 2.34
N CYS A 77 -29.10 -6.73 2.54
CA CYS A 77 -29.45 -5.43 1.96
C CYS A 77 -28.55 -4.27 2.40
N TRP A 78 -27.84 -4.42 3.54
CA TRP A 78 -26.84 -3.47 4.03
C TRP A 78 -25.72 -3.19 3.03
N VAL A 79 -25.49 -4.10 2.08
CA VAL A 79 -24.50 -3.91 1.02
C VAL A 79 -24.82 -2.66 0.17
N ARG A 80 -26.11 -2.34 -0.02
CA ARG A 80 -26.54 -1.16 -0.77
C ARG A 80 -26.14 0.14 -0.07
N ASP A 81 -26.23 0.15 1.26
CA ASP A 81 -25.92 1.32 2.09
C ASP A 81 -24.42 1.68 2.07
N ARG A 82 -23.57 0.77 1.57
CA ARG A 82 -22.11 0.92 1.52
C ARG A 82 -21.55 1.38 0.19
N GLN A 83 -22.35 1.42 -0.88
CA GLN A 83 -21.82 1.88 -2.17
C GLN A 83 -21.34 3.32 -1.99
N PRO A 84 -20.02 3.58 -2.16
CA PRO A 84 -19.50 4.93 -2.03
C PRO A 84 -20.26 5.81 -3.02
N GLN A 85 -20.82 6.94 -2.55
CA GLN A 85 -21.11 8.02 -3.49
C GLN A 85 -19.82 8.30 -4.24
N GLU A 86 -19.87 8.34 -5.57
CA GLU A 86 -18.72 8.54 -6.46
C GLU A 86 -17.93 9.78 -6.05
N SER A 87 -17.03 9.65 -5.09
CA SER A 87 -16.06 10.66 -4.72
C SER A 87 -14.85 10.38 -5.61
N ASN A 88 -14.58 11.30 -6.54
CA ASN A 88 -13.34 11.37 -7.31
C ASN A 88 -12.15 11.21 -6.36
N SER A 89 -11.61 10.01 -6.32
CA SER A 89 -10.41 9.72 -5.57
C SER A 89 -9.29 9.60 -6.60
N ASP A 90 -8.51 10.66 -6.76
CA ASP A 90 -7.36 10.81 -7.67
C ASP A 90 -6.19 9.84 -7.37
N TRP A 91 -6.43 8.75 -6.62
CA TRP A 91 -5.40 7.81 -6.19
C TRP A 91 -4.91 6.84 -7.28
N ALA A 92 -5.45 6.92 -8.49
CA ALA A 92 -5.15 5.99 -9.58
C ALA A 92 -3.82 6.24 -10.31
N GLU A 93 -3.14 7.38 -10.10
CA GLU A 93 -1.99 7.79 -10.93
C GLU A 93 -0.60 7.46 -10.35
N HIS A 94 -0.49 6.91 -9.14
CA HIS A 94 0.80 6.48 -8.60
C HIS A 94 0.96 4.96 -8.62
N ASN A 95 1.03 4.39 -9.82
CA ASN A 95 1.66 3.08 -10.03
C ASN A 95 2.43 3.05 -11.35
N VAL A 96 3.74 3.26 -11.22
CA VAL A 96 4.86 2.76 -12.03
C VAL A 96 4.47 2.25 -13.42
N GLU A 97 4.21 3.17 -14.35
CA GLU A 97 4.59 2.92 -15.74
C GLU A 97 6.11 3.06 -15.82
N ASN A 98 6.76 2.01 -16.31
CA ASN A 98 8.17 2.01 -16.68
C ASN A 98 8.43 3.17 -17.66
N SER A 99 8.89 4.31 -17.14
CA SER A 99 9.50 5.39 -17.90
C SER A 99 10.93 4.99 -18.27
N HIS A 100 11.03 4.07 -19.22
CA HIS A 100 12.22 3.92 -20.06
C HIS A 100 11.81 4.15 -21.52
N SER A 101 11.76 5.42 -21.88
CA SER A 101 11.95 5.84 -23.27
C SER A 101 12.73 7.16 -23.30
N ASP A 102 14.01 7.10 -22.96
CA ASP A 102 14.97 8.05 -23.52
C ASP A 102 15.07 7.77 -25.02
N SER A 103 14.22 8.44 -25.82
CA SER A 103 14.45 8.56 -27.25
C SER A 103 15.14 9.89 -27.51
N HIS A 104 16.46 9.84 -27.59
CA HIS A 104 17.24 10.82 -28.33
C HIS A 104 16.64 10.96 -29.74
N LYS A 105 16.13 12.14 -30.08
CA LYS A 105 15.75 12.48 -31.45
C LYS A 105 17.02 12.85 -32.22
N GLU A 106 17.55 11.92 -33.00
CA GLU A 106 18.40 12.26 -34.14
C GLU A 106 17.55 12.43 -35.42
N PRO A 107 17.87 13.40 -36.30
CA PRO A 107 17.14 13.62 -37.54
C PRO A 107 17.60 12.63 -38.62
N VAL A 108 16.71 11.70 -39.00
CA VAL A 108 16.97 10.76 -40.10
C VAL A 108 16.62 11.41 -41.45
N LYS A 109 17.59 11.35 -42.36
CA LYS A 109 17.56 11.81 -43.76
C LYS A 109 16.57 10.99 -44.62
N ASP A 110 16.02 11.67 -45.62
CA ASP A 110 15.12 11.14 -46.65
C ASP A 110 15.63 9.84 -47.31
N THR A 111 14.79 8.81 -47.29
CA THR A 111 14.93 7.60 -48.13
C THR A 111 13.56 7.29 -48.79
N PRO A 112 13.50 6.83 -50.06
CA PRO A 112 12.24 6.72 -50.82
C PRO A 112 11.33 5.58 -50.33
N PRO A 113 10.03 5.59 -50.71
CA PRO A 113 9.02 4.74 -50.11
C PRO A 113 9.27 3.27 -50.44
N THR A 114 9.61 2.50 -49.41
CA THR A 114 9.59 1.03 -49.45
C THR A 114 8.17 0.56 -49.21
N GLU A 115 7.74 -0.38 -50.04
CA GLU A 115 6.41 -0.99 -50.10
C GLU A 115 5.82 -1.29 -48.72
N ALA A 116 4.54 -0.93 -48.56
CA ALA A 116 3.78 -1.15 -47.35
C ALA A 116 3.80 -2.65 -46.96
N PRO A 117 4.15 -3.00 -45.70
CA PRO A 117 4.07 -4.37 -45.26
C PRO A 117 2.59 -4.83 -45.25
N PRO A 118 2.33 -6.13 -45.52
CA PRO A 118 0.97 -6.64 -45.59
C PRO A 118 0.28 -6.45 -44.23
N HIS A 119 -0.97 -5.97 -44.31
CA HIS A 119 -1.90 -5.78 -43.21
C HIS A 119 -1.74 -6.83 -42.10
N ARG A 120 -1.43 -6.36 -40.87
CA ARG A 120 -1.60 -7.16 -39.66
C ARG A 120 -3.07 -7.60 -39.59
N THR A 121 -3.29 -8.89 -39.75
CA THR A 121 -4.58 -9.53 -39.56
C THR A 121 -5.08 -9.25 -38.15
N SER A 122 -6.27 -8.69 -38.07
CA SER A 122 -7.00 -8.46 -36.82
C SER A 122 -7.11 -9.76 -36.04
N THR A 123 -6.70 -9.75 -34.77
CA THR A 123 -7.04 -10.83 -33.83
C THR A 123 -8.57 -10.96 -33.75
N PRO A 124 -9.14 -12.16 -33.89
CA PRO A 124 -10.57 -12.39 -33.68
C PRO A 124 -11.00 -11.95 -32.26
N VAL A 125 -12.25 -11.52 -32.11
CA VAL A 125 -12.81 -11.00 -30.85
C VAL A 125 -12.66 -11.99 -29.69
N ASP A 126 -12.69 -13.30 -29.99
CA ASP A 126 -12.47 -14.38 -29.02
C ASP A 126 -11.03 -14.40 -28.46
N ASP A 127 -10.04 -13.93 -29.23
CA ASP A 127 -8.66 -13.81 -28.77
C ASP A 127 -8.51 -12.65 -27.79
N GLN A 128 -9.24 -11.54 -27.98
CA GLN A 128 -9.16 -10.39 -27.07
C GLN A 128 -9.73 -10.71 -25.68
N ALA A 129 -10.85 -11.44 -25.61
CA ALA A 129 -11.40 -11.91 -24.34
C ALA A 129 -10.42 -12.86 -23.64
N ALA A 130 -9.84 -13.81 -24.37
CA ALA A 130 -8.83 -14.72 -23.84
C ALA A 130 -7.60 -13.99 -23.31
N ILE A 131 -7.10 -12.98 -24.03
CA ILE A 131 -5.96 -12.14 -23.62
C ILE A 131 -6.28 -11.35 -22.35
N SER A 132 -7.45 -10.70 -22.28
CA SER A 132 -7.85 -9.94 -21.08
C SER A 132 -7.94 -10.82 -19.84
N TRP A 133 -8.60 -11.99 -19.96
CA TRP A 133 -8.70 -12.95 -18.86
C TRP A 133 -7.36 -13.59 -18.47
N GLU A 134 -6.47 -13.82 -19.44
CA GLU A 134 -5.12 -14.30 -19.16
C GLU A 134 -4.26 -13.24 -18.45
N SER A 135 -4.32 -11.98 -18.90
CA SER A 135 -3.66 -10.86 -18.22
C SER A 135 -4.17 -10.71 -16.78
N PHE A 136 -5.48 -10.81 -16.59
CA PHE A 136 -6.09 -10.75 -15.25
C PHE A 136 -5.59 -11.90 -14.36
N ARG A 137 -5.66 -13.15 -14.84
CA ARG A 137 -5.19 -14.33 -14.10
C ARG A 137 -3.69 -14.29 -13.78
N PHE A 138 -2.88 -13.72 -14.67
CA PHE A 138 -1.46 -13.50 -14.42
C PHE A 138 -1.22 -12.49 -13.30
N ARG A 139 -1.98 -11.38 -13.28
CA ARG A 139 -1.92 -10.43 -12.15
C ARG A 139 -2.34 -11.09 -10.85
N MET A 140 -3.40 -11.89 -10.84
CA MET A 140 -3.83 -12.63 -9.64
C MET A 140 -2.73 -13.56 -9.13
N ALA A 141 -2.04 -14.26 -10.03
CA ALA A 141 -0.90 -15.09 -9.68
C ALA A 141 0.28 -14.29 -9.12
N SER A 142 0.50 -13.05 -9.59
CA SER A 142 1.59 -12.20 -9.09
C SER A 142 1.41 -11.73 -7.64
N TYR A 143 0.23 -11.89 -7.05
CA TYR A 143 -0.03 -11.60 -5.63
C TYR A 143 0.23 -12.80 -4.71
N MET A 144 0.55 -13.97 -5.26
CA MET A 144 0.74 -15.19 -4.47
C MET A 144 2.09 -15.20 -3.75
N LEU A 145 2.10 -15.85 -2.59
CA LEU A 145 3.32 -16.23 -1.89
C LEU A 145 4.00 -17.41 -2.61
N PRO A 146 5.26 -17.71 -2.27
CA PRO A 146 5.90 -18.93 -2.71
C PRO A 146 5.12 -20.16 -2.28
N ILE A 147 5.07 -21.18 -3.15
CA ILE A 147 4.30 -22.42 -2.88
C ILE A 147 4.83 -23.14 -1.63
N SER A 148 6.11 -22.93 -1.30
CA SER A 148 6.75 -23.45 -0.09
C SER A 148 6.34 -22.74 1.20
N SER A 149 5.71 -21.57 1.12
CA SER A 149 5.22 -20.82 2.28
C SER A 149 4.02 -21.53 2.91
N ARG A 150 3.99 -21.62 4.25
CA ARG A 150 2.82 -22.14 4.96
C ARG A 150 1.58 -21.26 4.79
N TYR A 151 1.78 -19.97 4.51
CA TYR A 151 0.73 -18.97 4.32
C TYR A 151 0.22 -18.92 2.87
N TYR A 152 0.68 -19.83 1.99
CA TYR A 152 0.26 -19.86 0.59
C TYR A 152 -1.26 -20.01 0.42
N GLN A 153 -1.88 -20.97 1.11
CA GLN A 153 -3.32 -21.21 0.98
C GLN A 153 -4.15 -20.07 1.59
N GLU A 154 -3.67 -19.49 2.69
CA GLU A 154 -4.30 -18.34 3.32
C GLU A 154 -4.24 -17.10 2.42
N ARG A 155 -3.07 -16.80 1.84
CA ARG A 155 -2.90 -15.76 0.81
C ARG A 155 -3.86 -15.94 -0.34
N LYS A 156 -3.97 -17.17 -0.84
CA LYS A 156 -4.86 -17.53 -1.94
C LYS A 156 -6.32 -17.23 -1.58
N GLN A 157 -6.73 -17.58 -0.36
CA GLN A 157 -8.05 -17.24 0.19
C GLN A 157 -8.28 -15.74 0.34
N ILE A 158 -7.29 -14.98 0.78
CA ILE A 158 -7.41 -13.51 0.90
C ILE A 158 -7.56 -12.86 -0.47
N VAL A 159 -6.83 -13.32 -1.49
CA VAL A 159 -7.00 -12.81 -2.87
C VAL A 159 -8.39 -13.15 -3.40
N TRP A 160 -8.91 -14.34 -3.11
CA TRP A 160 -10.29 -14.68 -3.46
C TRP A 160 -11.33 -13.84 -2.71
N ALA A 161 -11.13 -13.56 -1.43
CA ALA A 161 -11.98 -12.65 -0.68
C ALA A 161 -11.95 -11.24 -1.29
N TRP A 162 -10.77 -10.74 -1.69
CA TRP A 162 -10.64 -9.46 -2.38
C TRP A 162 -11.41 -9.41 -3.70
N ILE A 163 -11.36 -10.49 -4.50
CA ILE A 163 -12.18 -10.65 -5.72
C ILE A 163 -13.67 -10.62 -5.36
N CYS A 164 -14.09 -11.37 -4.35
CA CYS A 164 -15.48 -11.40 -3.89
C CYS A 164 -15.96 -10.03 -3.42
N ARG A 165 -15.08 -9.26 -2.76
CA ARG A 165 -15.35 -7.87 -2.38
C ARG A 165 -15.58 -6.96 -3.58
N ALA A 166 -14.82 -7.14 -4.65
CA ALA A 166 -15.05 -6.40 -5.90
C ALA A 166 -16.37 -6.83 -6.56
N VAL A 167 -16.65 -8.13 -6.60
CA VAL A 167 -17.86 -8.70 -7.22
C VAL A 167 -19.14 -8.19 -6.56
N TYR A 168 -19.23 -8.17 -5.22
CA TYR A 168 -20.49 -7.77 -4.57
C TYR A 168 -20.83 -6.29 -4.76
N THR A 169 -19.83 -5.44 -5.08
CA THR A 169 -20.04 -4.01 -5.32
C THR A 169 -20.66 -3.70 -6.68
N ASP A 170 -20.71 -4.67 -7.59
CA ASP A 170 -21.20 -4.49 -8.95
C ASP A 170 -22.38 -5.44 -9.26
N PRO A 171 -23.56 -4.92 -9.63
CA PRO A 171 -24.73 -5.75 -9.91
C PRO A 171 -24.53 -6.79 -11.00
N ALA A 172 -23.78 -6.44 -12.06
CA ALA A 172 -23.55 -7.32 -13.20
C ALA A 172 -22.64 -8.49 -12.78
N LEU A 173 -21.52 -8.18 -12.11
CA LEU A 173 -20.60 -9.20 -11.60
C LEU A 173 -21.26 -10.10 -10.56
N MET A 174 -22.05 -9.54 -9.64
CA MET A 174 -22.74 -10.32 -8.61
C MET A 174 -23.78 -11.28 -9.22
N LEU A 175 -24.52 -10.84 -10.25
CA LEU A 175 -25.47 -11.71 -10.92
C LEU A 175 -24.76 -12.88 -11.63
N LEU A 176 -23.66 -12.61 -12.33
CA LEU A 176 -22.82 -13.65 -12.95
C LEU A 176 -22.25 -14.62 -11.90
N ALA A 177 -21.72 -14.07 -10.80
CA ALA A 177 -21.16 -14.85 -9.70
C ALA A 177 -22.21 -15.74 -9.03
N SER A 178 -23.47 -15.31 -8.98
CA SER A 178 -24.55 -16.12 -8.40
C SER A 178 -24.77 -17.47 -9.09
N ALA A 179 -24.32 -17.62 -10.34
CA ALA A 179 -24.41 -18.87 -11.10
C ALA A 179 -23.20 -19.80 -10.91
N ARG A 180 -22.26 -19.44 -10.02
CA ARG A 180 -21.01 -20.16 -9.78
C ARG A 180 -20.86 -20.49 -8.30
N LEU A 181 -20.09 -21.55 -8.03
CA LEU A 181 -19.91 -22.07 -6.67
C LEU A 181 -18.73 -21.40 -5.97
N ASP A 182 -17.64 -21.13 -6.71
CA ASP A 182 -16.38 -20.67 -6.16
C ASP A 182 -15.64 -19.70 -7.10
N VAL A 183 -14.59 -19.06 -6.59
CA VAL A 183 -13.78 -18.11 -7.37
C VAL A 183 -13.05 -18.77 -8.55
N PRO A 184 -12.42 -19.95 -8.42
CA PRO A 184 -11.80 -20.63 -9.56
C PRO A 184 -12.78 -20.91 -10.72
N SER A 185 -13.98 -21.40 -10.45
CA SER A 185 -15.01 -21.65 -11.48
C SER A 185 -15.51 -20.36 -12.11
N PHE A 186 -15.58 -19.26 -11.35
CA PHE A 186 -15.88 -17.94 -11.89
C PHE A 186 -14.79 -17.42 -12.83
N LEU A 187 -13.51 -17.57 -12.46
CA LEU A 187 -12.37 -17.03 -13.24
C LEU A 187 -11.95 -17.88 -14.44
N THR A 188 -12.39 -19.13 -14.50
CA THR A 188 -12.09 -20.06 -15.62
C THR A 188 -13.23 -20.17 -16.63
N GLU A 189 -14.31 -19.42 -16.40
CA GLU A 189 -15.48 -19.39 -17.27
C GLU A 189 -15.12 -18.85 -18.66
N ARG A 190 -15.42 -19.63 -19.69
CA ARG A 190 -15.09 -19.30 -21.08
C ARG A 190 -16.13 -18.42 -21.75
N THR A 191 -17.33 -18.35 -21.18
CA THR A 191 -18.44 -17.57 -21.72
C THR A 191 -18.38 -16.08 -21.36
N TYR A 192 -17.47 -15.67 -20.47
CA TYR A 192 -17.30 -14.27 -20.11
C TYR A 192 -16.50 -13.50 -21.16
N ASP A 193 -17.00 -12.32 -21.50
CA ASP A 193 -16.38 -11.43 -22.47
C ASP A 193 -15.22 -10.60 -21.88
N ALA A 194 -14.47 -9.93 -22.76
CA ALA A 194 -13.38 -9.04 -22.35
C ALA A 194 -13.85 -7.90 -21.41
N PRO A 195 -15.00 -7.23 -21.68
CA PRO A 195 -15.56 -6.22 -20.78
C PRO A 195 -15.78 -6.71 -19.36
N THR A 196 -16.27 -7.94 -19.16
CA THR A 196 -16.46 -8.51 -17.81
C THR A 196 -15.13 -8.63 -17.06
N ALA A 197 -14.06 -9.09 -17.72
CA ALA A 197 -12.72 -9.17 -17.11
C ALA A 197 -12.18 -7.78 -16.74
N MET A 198 -12.36 -6.81 -17.64
CA MET A 198 -11.93 -5.42 -17.44
C MET A 198 -12.70 -4.76 -16.30
N GLU A 199 -14.00 -5.00 -16.20
CA GLU A 199 -14.85 -4.48 -15.15
C GLU A 199 -14.49 -5.06 -13.79
N LEU A 200 -14.28 -6.38 -13.70
CA LEU A 200 -13.79 -7.01 -12.47
C LEU A 200 -12.45 -6.40 -12.02
N HIS A 201 -11.51 -6.26 -12.95
CA HIS A 201 -10.21 -5.64 -12.68
C HIS A 201 -10.33 -4.20 -12.22
N ARG A 202 -11.20 -3.41 -12.88
CA ARG A 202 -11.49 -2.02 -12.52
C ARG A 202 -12.05 -1.95 -11.11
N ARG A 203 -13.05 -2.78 -10.79
CA ARG A 203 -13.66 -2.86 -9.46
C ARG A 203 -12.64 -3.18 -8.39
N MET A 204 -11.81 -4.21 -8.60
CA MET A 204 -10.74 -4.58 -7.68
C MET A 204 -9.76 -3.43 -7.40
N LYS A 205 -9.35 -2.70 -8.46
CA LYS A 205 -8.47 -1.53 -8.34
C LYS A 205 -9.12 -0.35 -7.63
N SER A 206 -10.42 -0.17 -7.82
CA SER A 206 -11.18 0.94 -7.22
C SER A 206 -11.63 0.68 -5.78
N LEU A 207 -11.39 -0.53 -5.25
CA LEU A 207 -11.74 -0.82 -3.86
C LEU A 207 -10.92 0.06 -2.92
N PRO A 208 -11.56 0.70 -1.92
CA PRO A 208 -10.84 1.46 -0.92
C PRO A 208 -9.95 0.51 -0.09
N LEU A 209 -8.87 1.05 0.47
CA LEU A 209 -7.92 0.26 1.27
C LEU A 209 -8.60 -0.47 2.45
N THR A 210 -9.66 0.13 3.00
CA THR A 210 -10.49 -0.48 4.06
C THR A 210 -11.16 -1.78 3.61
N GLU A 211 -11.58 -1.89 2.35
CA GLU A 211 -12.14 -3.12 1.79
C GLU A 211 -11.07 -4.18 1.55
N ILE A 212 -9.84 -3.78 1.18
CA ILE A 212 -8.71 -4.72 1.09
C ILE A 212 -8.35 -5.25 2.49
N ARG A 213 -8.32 -4.37 3.50
CA ARG A 213 -8.15 -4.76 4.91
C ARG A 213 -9.24 -5.75 5.34
N ALA A 214 -10.48 -5.47 4.98
CA ALA A 214 -11.61 -6.30 5.32
C ALA A 214 -11.61 -7.65 4.57
N ALA A 215 -11.03 -7.74 3.37
CA ALA A 215 -10.82 -9.02 2.68
C ALA A 215 -9.89 -9.96 3.47
N ALA A 216 -8.85 -9.42 4.09
CA ALA A 216 -8.00 -10.21 4.98
C ALA A 216 -8.73 -10.59 6.28
N ASP A 217 -9.52 -9.66 6.85
CA ASP A 217 -10.35 -9.93 8.02
C ASP A 217 -11.34 -11.07 7.77
N ASP A 218 -11.98 -11.13 6.58
CA ASP A 218 -12.92 -12.21 6.23
C ASP A 218 -12.30 -13.61 6.32
N ILE A 219 -10.99 -13.74 6.12
CA ILE A 219 -10.27 -15.02 6.13
C ILE A 219 -9.61 -15.30 7.48
N LEU A 220 -8.98 -14.27 8.07
CA LEU A 220 -8.22 -14.39 9.31
C LEU A 220 -9.10 -14.31 10.57
N ARG A 221 -10.38 -13.96 10.42
CA ARG A 221 -11.33 -13.89 11.53
C ARG A 221 -11.43 -15.24 12.27
N PRO A 222 -11.45 -15.24 13.61
CA PRO A 222 -11.70 -16.44 14.39
C PRO A 222 -13.05 -17.08 14.02
N LYS A 223 -13.05 -18.39 13.78
CA LYS A 223 -14.26 -19.14 13.40
C LYS A 223 -15.25 -19.30 14.56
N ASP A 224 -14.75 -19.24 15.79
CA ASP A 224 -15.54 -19.41 17.00
C ASP A 224 -16.19 -18.07 17.39
N GLY A 225 -17.53 -17.99 17.31
CA GLY A 225 -18.29 -16.80 17.70
C GLY A 225 -18.73 -15.88 16.55
N ASP A 226 -18.63 -16.34 15.29
CA ASP A 226 -18.96 -15.54 14.11
C ASP A 226 -20.49 -15.40 13.90
N SER A 227 -21.11 -14.50 14.67
CA SER A 227 -22.53 -14.12 14.57
C SER A 227 -22.76 -12.83 13.76
N GLY A 228 -21.73 -12.34 13.06
CA GLY A 228 -21.82 -11.08 12.32
C GLY A 228 -22.67 -11.19 11.05
N GLU A 229 -23.30 -10.07 10.64
CA GLU A 229 -23.94 -9.99 9.32
C GLU A 229 -22.91 -10.20 8.20
N TYR A 230 -23.23 -11.06 7.24
CA TYR A 230 -22.39 -11.33 6.08
C TYR A 230 -23.22 -11.57 4.81
N VAL A 231 -22.55 -11.52 3.66
CA VAL A 231 -23.06 -12.01 2.37
C VAL A 231 -22.13 -13.09 1.84
N THR A 232 -22.66 -14.17 1.29
CA THR A 232 -21.87 -15.20 0.62
C THR A 232 -21.74 -14.89 -0.87
N VAL A 233 -20.50 -14.81 -1.32
CA VAL A 233 -20.11 -14.53 -2.71
C VAL A 233 -19.11 -15.60 -3.11
N LEU A 234 -19.41 -16.39 -4.15
CA LEU A 234 -18.51 -17.43 -4.65
C LEU A 234 -17.97 -18.35 -3.53
N GLY A 235 -18.85 -18.75 -2.62
CA GLY A 235 -18.52 -19.64 -1.49
C GLY A 235 -17.81 -18.95 -0.32
N ILE A 236 -17.45 -17.67 -0.42
CA ILE A 236 -16.74 -16.92 0.63
C ILE A 236 -17.73 -16.02 1.38
N ARG A 237 -17.63 -15.98 2.71
CA ARG A 237 -18.40 -15.05 3.55
C ARG A 237 -17.70 -13.70 3.58
N ILE A 238 -18.42 -12.67 3.18
CA ILE A 238 -17.98 -11.28 3.20
C ILE A 238 -18.72 -10.57 4.30
N HIS A 239 -17.99 -10.18 5.34
CA HIS A 239 -18.59 -9.61 6.54
C HIS A 239 -18.83 -8.11 6.38
N LYS A 240 -19.95 -7.66 6.95
CA LYS A 240 -20.28 -6.25 7.08
C LYS A 240 -19.23 -5.56 7.96
N ALA A 241 -19.24 -5.83 9.25
CA ALA A 241 -18.31 -5.20 10.19
C ALA A 241 -16.97 -5.95 10.25
N PRO A 242 -15.84 -5.24 10.46
CA PRO A 242 -14.57 -5.89 10.78
C PRO A 242 -14.68 -6.66 12.11
N SER A 243 -13.85 -7.69 12.31
CA SER A 243 -13.86 -8.50 13.53
C SER A 243 -13.45 -7.71 14.78
N GLY A 244 -12.71 -6.61 14.58
CA GLY A 244 -12.11 -5.82 15.66
C GLY A 244 -10.95 -6.51 16.37
N GLN A 245 -10.59 -7.72 15.95
CA GLN A 245 -9.45 -8.46 16.49
C GLN A 245 -8.14 -7.91 15.92
N PRO A 246 -7.05 -7.96 16.71
CA PRO A 246 -5.73 -7.66 16.18
C PRO A 246 -5.36 -8.69 15.11
N PHE A 247 -4.77 -8.22 14.01
CA PHE A 247 -4.26 -9.11 12.98
C PHE A 247 -3.03 -9.88 13.49
N PRO A 248 -2.86 -11.15 13.08
CA PRO A 248 -1.60 -11.84 13.30
C PRO A 248 -0.47 -11.16 12.51
N PHE A 249 0.77 -11.38 12.92
CA PHE A 249 1.92 -10.65 12.37
C PHE A 249 2.16 -10.96 10.89
N HIS A 250 1.96 -12.21 10.45
CA HIS A 250 2.09 -12.58 9.03
C HIS A 250 1.08 -11.86 8.11
N ALA A 251 -0.03 -11.33 8.65
CA ALA A 251 -1.03 -10.59 7.88
C ALA A 251 -0.47 -9.31 7.25
N TRP A 252 0.60 -8.72 7.80
CA TRP A 252 1.28 -7.58 7.18
C TRP A 252 1.90 -7.94 5.83
N GLY A 253 2.40 -9.17 5.71
CA GLY A 253 2.77 -9.74 4.42
C GLY A 253 1.58 -9.69 3.47
N HIS A 254 0.40 -10.04 3.99
CA HIS A 254 -0.83 -9.99 3.22
C HIS A 254 -1.13 -8.62 2.62
N PHE A 255 -1.12 -7.59 3.45
CA PHE A 255 -1.38 -6.23 3.00
C PHE A 255 -0.31 -5.71 2.04
N LEU A 256 0.98 -5.93 2.32
CA LEU A 256 2.08 -5.39 1.49
C LEU A 256 2.10 -5.96 0.05
N ALA A 257 1.61 -7.18 -0.15
CA ALA A 257 1.50 -7.75 -1.49
C ALA A 257 0.30 -7.20 -2.27
N LEU A 258 -0.82 -6.90 -1.60
CA LEU A 258 -2.02 -6.35 -2.25
C LEU A 258 -1.96 -4.82 -2.40
N ILE A 259 -1.21 -4.16 -1.51
CA ILE A 259 -1.01 -2.71 -1.45
C ILE A 259 0.50 -2.46 -1.54
N PRO A 260 1.05 -2.31 -2.75
CA PRO A 260 2.50 -2.17 -2.95
C PRO A 260 3.10 -0.93 -2.29
N CYS A 261 2.27 0.08 -1.98
CA CYS A 261 2.70 1.30 -1.31
C CYS A 261 2.71 1.10 0.21
N SER A 262 3.90 1.11 0.83
CA SER A 262 4.06 1.02 2.28
C SER A 262 3.35 2.17 3.00
N HIS A 263 3.36 3.38 2.45
CA HIS A 263 2.61 4.51 3.00
C HIS A 263 1.09 4.23 3.01
N CYS A 264 0.52 3.68 1.94
CA CYS A 264 -0.88 3.26 1.90
C CYS A 264 -1.18 2.15 2.91
N THR A 265 -0.26 1.21 3.12
CA THR A 265 -0.44 0.18 4.16
C THR A 265 -0.40 0.78 5.56
N ARG A 266 0.41 1.83 5.81
CA ARG A 266 0.42 2.56 7.08
C ARG A 266 -0.90 3.27 7.37
N THR A 267 -1.64 3.74 6.36
CA THR A 267 -2.97 4.35 6.60
C THR A 267 -4.01 3.35 7.09
N LEU A 268 -3.77 2.04 6.93
CA LEU A 268 -4.60 0.99 7.52
C LEU A 268 -4.38 0.84 9.02
N CYS A 269 -3.26 1.34 9.57
CA CYS A 269 -2.93 1.18 10.97
C CYS A 269 -3.80 2.11 11.81
N THR A 270 -4.58 1.54 12.73
CA THR A 270 -5.53 2.30 13.55
C THR A 270 -4.96 2.70 14.90
N VAL A 271 -3.92 1.98 15.35
CA VAL A 271 -3.23 2.17 16.63
C VAL A 271 -1.71 2.11 16.43
N VAL A 272 -0.92 2.63 17.38
CA VAL A 272 0.56 2.54 17.30
C VAL A 272 1.04 1.10 17.24
N ALA A 273 0.37 0.19 17.94
CA ALA A 273 0.74 -1.23 17.89
C ALA A 273 0.72 -1.76 16.45
N ASP A 274 -0.30 -1.43 15.65
CA ASP A 274 -0.36 -1.80 14.23
C ASP A 274 0.85 -1.25 13.45
N LEU A 275 1.20 0.03 13.68
CA LEU A 275 2.36 0.66 13.03
C LEU A 275 3.68 -0.02 13.41
N VAL A 276 3.83 -0.43 14.67
CA VAL A 276 5.00 -1.15 15.18
C VAL A 276 5.11 -2.52 14.52
N GLU A 277 4.03 -3.30 14.52
CA GLU A 277 4.01 -4.63 13.90
C GLU A 277 4.26 -4.55 12.39
N HIS A 278 3.64 -3.59 11.70
CA HIS A 278 3.90 -3.31 10.29
C HIS A 278 5.38 -2.97 10.05
N SER A 279 5.95 -2.06 10.84
CA SER A 279 7.35 -1.65 10.69
C SER A 279 8.32 -2.81 10.92
N ARG A 280 8.08 -3.61 11.95
CA ARG A 280 8.84 -4.85 12.22
C ARG A 280 8.76 -5.81 11.05
N TYR A 281 7.56 -6.05 10.51
CA TYR A 281 7.38 -6.96 9.39
C TYR A 281 8.18 -6.52 8.16
N VAL A 282 8.06 -5.24 7.78
CA VAL A 282 8.81 -4.66 6.65
C VAL A 282 10.32 -4.80 6.87
N LEU A 283 10.81 -4.46 8.06
CA LEU A 283 12.25 -4.49 8.37
C LEU A 283 12.81 -5.90 8.44
N PHE A 284 12.10 -6.86 9.03
CA PHE A 284 12.56 -8.25 9.07
C PHE A 284 12.54 -8.90 7.69
N THR A 285 11.49 -8.69 6.91
CA THR A 285 11.36 -9.36 5.60
C THR A 285 12.06 -8.61 4.46
N GLY A 286 12.50 -7.37 4.68
CA GLY A 286 12.97 -6.48 3.62
C GLY A 286 11.88 -6.17 2.58
N SER A 287 10.59 -6.34 2.93
CA SER A 287 9.47 -6.20 2.00
C SER A 287 9.11 -4.72 1.79
N GLY A 288 9.51 -4.20 0.64
CA GLY A 288 9.26 -2.81 0.27
C GLY A 288 10.32 -1.87 0.84
N ARG A 289 10.50 -0.71 0.18
CA ARG A 289 11.32 0.35 0.76
C ARG A 289 10.61 0.80 2.03
N PHE A 290 11.20 0.50 3.18
CA PHE A 290 10.80 1.11 4.44
C PHE A 290 11.02 2.61 4.31
N GLN A 291 10.02 3.32 3.80
CA GLN A 291 10.06 4.77 3.69
C GLN A 291 9.62 5.31 5.03
N TYR A 292 10.61 5.51 5.90
CA TYR A 292 10.48 6.58 6.84
C TYR A 292 10.38 7.88 6.02
N PRO A 293 9.43 8.78 6.33
CA PRO A 293 9.46 10.13 5.79
C PRO A 293 10.61 10.90 6.46
N LEU A 294 11.83 10.43 6.27
CA LEU A 294 13.03 11.15 6.66
C LEU A 294 13.24 12.24 5.60
N PRO A 295 13.51 13.48 6.02
CA PRO A 295 14.10 14.46 5.11
C PRO A 295 15.34 13.84 4.43
N PRO A 296 15.65 14.18 3.16
CA PRO A 296 16.84 13.68 2.47
C PRO A 296 18.14 13.90 3.25
N GLU A 297 18.17 14.93 4.09
CA GLU A 297 19.26 15.29 5.00
C GLU A 297 19.43 14.31 6.18
N MET A 298 18.48 13.39 6.38
CA MET A 298 18.43 12.41 7.48
C MET A 298 18.31 10.95 7.01
N GLU A 299 18.36 10.68 5.70
CA GLU A 299 18.37 9.30 5.17
C GLU A 299 19.57 8.46 5.65
N GLU A 300 20.61 9.12 6.20
CA GLU A 300 21.84 8.48 6.69
C GLU A 300 21.87 8.24 8.20
N ILE A 301 20.83 8.58 8.99
CA ILE A 301 20.88 8.41 10.46
C ILE A 301 20.91 6.92 10.83
N PRO A 302 22.03 6.37 11.33
CA PRO A 302 22.13 4.94 11.57
C PRO A 302 21.28 4.52 12.77
N GLY A 303 20.48 3.47 12.61
CA GLY A 303 19.81 2.78 13.71
C GLY A 303 18.35 3.15 13.97
N VAL A 304 17.75 4.02 13.15
CA VAL A 304 16.30 4.30 13.19
C VAL A 304 15.48 3.02 12.97
N GLU A 305 15.96 2.12 12.12
CA GLU A 305 15.35 0.81 11.88
C GLU A 305 15.35 -0.04 13.15
N ILE A 306 16.44 0.01 13.92
CA ILE A 306 16.55 -0.75 15.17
C ILE A 306 15.59 -0.19 16.23
N LEU A 307 15.45 1.14 16.30
CA LEU A 307 14.43 1.76 17.15
C LEU A 307 13.01 1.32 16.75
N ALA A 308 12.72 1.27 15.45
CA ALA A 308 11.44 0.76 14.94
C ALA A 308 11.22 -0.73 15.30
N ILE A 309 12.26 -1.57 15.22
CA ILE A 309 12.21 -2.96 15.70
C ILE A 309 11.90 -3.02 17.20
N CYS A 310 12.44 -2.10 18.00
CA CYS A 310 12.14 -1.97 19.43
C CYS A 310 10.73 -1.42 19.72
N GLY A 311 9.97 -1.04 18.68
CA GLY A 311 8.61 -0.52 18.80
C GLY A 311 8.50 0.99 18.86
N LEU A 312 9.59 1.73 18.61
CA LEU A 312 9.56 3.18 18.54
C LEU A 312 9.17 3.63 17.13
N ILE A 313 8.05 4.34 17.03
CA ILE A 313 7.71 5.07 15.82
C ILE A 313 8.24 6.49 15.97
N VAL A 314 9.36 6.76 15.33
CA VAL A 314 10.05 8.04 15.32
C VAL A 314 9.50 8.91 14.18
N GLU A 315 9.44 10.21 14.39
CA GLU A 315 9.14 11.22 13.36
C GLU A 315 10.12 12.38 13.57
N PHE A 316 10.78 12.79 12.49
CA PHE A 316 11.66 13.94 12.52
C PHE A 316 10.90 15.12 11.94
N PRO A 317 10.65 16.19 12.71
CA PRO A 317 10.16 17.43 12.11
C PRO A 317 11.14 17.89 11.03
N ASP A 318 10.68 18.71 10.08
CA ASP A 318 11.62 19.49 9.26
C ASP A 318 12.37 20.47 10.17
N ILE A 319 13.57 20.07 10.59
CA ILE A 319 14.40 20.85 11.52
C ILE A 319 15.17 21.93 10.74
N GLY A 320 15.28 21.83 9.42
CA GLY A 320 16.17 22.62 8.58
C GLY A 320 17.62 22.62 9.10
N LYS A 321 18.44 23.56 8.61
CA LYS A 321 19.82 23.69 9.08
C LYS A 321 19.87 24.02 10.57
N ARG A 322 20.68 23.27 11.32
CA ARG A 322 20.89 23.47 12.76
C ARG A 322 21.34 24.87 13.13
N VAL A 323 22.15 25.50 12.28
CA VAL A 323 22.57 26.89 12.44
C VAL A 323 22.22 27.64 11.16
N THR A 324 21.56 28.79 11.33
CA THR A 324 21.27 29.72 10.23
C THR A 324 21.79 31.09 10.60
N VAL A 325 22.51 31.73 9.67
CA VAL A 325 23.00 33.10 9.81
C VAL A 325 22.23 33.98 8.84
N MET A 326 21.62 35.03 9.33
CA MET A 326 20.84 35.98 8.56
C MET A 326 21.37 37.40 8.76
N LYS A 327 21.39 38.19 7.69
CA LYS A 327 21.68 39.63 7.73
C LYS A 327 20.35 40.39 7.64
N ARG A 328 20.03 41.19 8.66
CA ARG A 328 18.83 42.04 8.69
C ARG A 328 19.25 43.51 8.69
N VAL A 329 18.63 44.31 7.83
CA VAL A 329 18.76 45.78 7.85
C VAL A 329 17.59 46.32 8.65
N GLN A 330 17.89 47.09 9.70
CA GLN A 330 16.88 47.71 10.53
C GLN A 330 16.31 48.99 9.87
N PRO A 331 15.15 49.50 10.34
CA PRO A 331 14.56 50.73 9.82
C PRO A 331 15.46 51.97 9.92
N ASP A 332 16.41 51.98 10.86
CA ASP A 332 17.42 53.02 11.05
C ASP A 332 18.67 52.85 10.15
N HIS A 333 18.59 51.98 9.15
CA HIS A 333 19.67 51.58 8.24
C HIS A 333 20.86 50.89 8.91
N THR A 334 20.78 50.52 10.20
CA THR A 334 21.80 49.70 10.83
C THR A 334 21.71 48.26 10.35
N THR A 335 22.86 47.64 10.13
CA THR A 335 22.93 46.21 9.79
C THR A 335 23.11 45.41 11.07
N ILE A 336 22.26 44.41 11.26
CA ILE A 336 22.41 43.41 12.31
C ILE A 336 22.55 42.03 11.66
N TRP A 337 23.50 41.29 12.17
CA TRP A 337 23.63 39.86 11.94
C TRP A 337 22.91 39.12 13.05
N GLU A 338 22.06 38.18 12.68
CA GLU A 338 21.35 37.27 13.58
C GLU A 338 21.80 35.85 13.25
N GLU A 339 22.20 35.11 14.28
CA GLU A 339 22.47 33.69 14.17
C GLU A 339 21.49 32.94 15.05
N GLU A 340 20.73 32.03 14.43
CA GLU A 340 19.78 31.15 15.09
C GLU A 340 20.36 29.73 15.10
N ARG A 341 20.43 29.14 16.30
CA ARG A 341 20.77 27.72 16.49
C ARG A 341 19.53 26.98 16.97
N ARG A 342 19.14 25.95 16.23
CA ARG A 342 18.04 25.05 16.56
C ARG A 342 18.56 23.87 17.36
N THR A 343 17.80 23.44 18.35
CA THR A 343 18.06 22.21 19.10
C THR A 343 17.51 21.04 18.27
N PRO A 344 18.35 20.08 17.84
CA PRO A 344 17.87 18.86 17.20
C PRO A 344 16.86 18.15 18.11
N MET A 345 15.77 17.67 17.51
CA MET A 345 14.75 16.92 18.22
C MET A 345 14.13 15.87 17.32
N PHE A 346 13.63 14.81 17.92
CA PHE A 346 12.72 13.90 17.25
C PHE A 346 11.49 13.68 18.11
N PHE A 347 10.39 13.37 17.45
CA PHE A 347 9.17 12.89 18.08
C PHE A 347 9.19 11.38 18.04
N ALA A 348 8.66 10.74 19.08
CA ALA A 348 8.46 9.31 19.05
C ALA A 348 7.19 8.90 19.78
N ALA A 349 6.60 7.82 19.28
CA ALA A 349 5.41 7.19 19.80
C ALA A 349 5.69 5.72 20.13
N LEU A 350 5.12 5.27 21.24
CA LEU A 350 5.15 3.89 21.72
C LEU A 350 3.73 3.38 22.01
N PRO A 351 3.46 2.07 21.90
CA PRO A 351 2.17 1.50 22.29
C PRO A 351 1.92 1.69 23.80
N ALA A 352 0.82 2.37 24.15
CA ALA A 352 0.51 2.70 25.55
C ALA A 352 0.24 1.48 26.46
N GLY A 353 0.00 0.30 25.89
CA GLY A 353 -0.21 -0.94 26.65
C GLY A 353 1.03 -1.82 26.80
N ASP A 354 2.16 -1.46 26.19
CA ASP A 354 3.35 -2.32 26.18
C ASP A 354 4.20 -2.12 27.45
N PRO A 355 4.47 -3.15 28.27
CA PRO A 355 5.36 -3.06 29.42
C PRO A 355 6.77 -2.57 29.06
N LYS A 356 7.28 -2.93 27.87
CA LYS A 356 8.59 -2.50 27.40
C LYS A 356 8.60 -1.01 27.04
N ALA A 357 7.49 -0.47 26.53
CA ALA A 357 7.34 0.97 26.32
C ALA A 357 7.44 1.75 27.64
N HIS A 358 6.81 1.26 28.70
CA HIS A 358 6.90 1.90 30.03
C HIS A 358 8.31 1.83 30.62
N ALA A 359 8.96 0.68 30.48
CA ALA A 359 10.37 0.51 30.87
C ALA A 359 11.27 1.48 30.10
N TYR A 360 11.02 1.65 28.79
CA TYR A 360 11.71 2.59 27.93
C TYR A 360 11.62 4.03 28.43
N LEU A 361 10.40 4.54 28.59
CA LEU A 361 10.20 5.92 29.02
C LEU A 361 10.83 6.20 30.40
N SER A 362 10.79 5.21 31.29
CA SER A 362 11.39 5.31 32.62
C SER A 362 12.93 5.32 32.56
N ALA A 363 13.53 4.48 31.71
CA ALA A 363 14.97 4.46 31.48
C ALA A 363 15.47 5.74 30.79
N LEU A 364 14.75 6.22 29.77
CA LEU A 364 15.03 7.48 29.09
C LEU A 364 15.01 8.65 30.06
N LEU A 365 13.99 8.75 30.91
CA LEU A 365 13.91 9.81 31.92
C LEU A 365 15.11 9.79 32.88
N ARG A 366 15.52 8.60 33.36
CA ARG A 366 16.73 8.46 34.21
C ARG A 366 17.99 8.93 33.49
N ARG A 367 18.10 8.66 32.18
CA ARG A 367 19.22 9.15 31.37
C ARG A 367 19.22 10.65 31.20
N CYS A 368 18.08 11.28 30.91
CA CYS A 368 17.99 12.74 30.83
C CYS A 368 18.37 13.43 32.15
N LEU A 369 18.05 12.82 33.29
CA LEU A 369 18.50 13.33 34.60
C LEU A 369 20.02 13.19 34.82
N THR A 370 20.65 12.22 34.16
CA THR A 370 22.10 11.97 34.24
C THR A 370 22.88 12.84 33.25
N TYR A 371 22.38 12.94 32.02
CA TYR A 371 23.01 13.65 30.91
C TYR A 371 22.36 15.02 30.72
N LYS A 372 22.99 16.06 31.28
CA LYS A 372 22.47 17.45 31.28
C LYS A 372 22.27 18.09 29.90
N HIS A 373 22.69 17.43 28.82
CA HIS A 373 22.50 17.91 27.44
C HIS A 373 21.26 17.29 26.77
N LEU A 374 20.66 16.26 27.35
CA LEU A 374 19.46 15.63 26.83
C LEU A 374 18.25 16.10 27.61
N ASP A 375 17.28 16.64 26.88
CA ASP A 375 15.98 17.01 27.42
C ASP A 375 14.88 16.09 26.87
N VAL A 376 13.87 15.82 27.69
CA VAL A 376 12.70 15.05 27.29
C VAL A 376 11.42 15.70 27.76
N ILE A 377 10.43 15.73 26.87
CA ILE A 377 9.02 15.98 27.19
C ILE A 377 8.27 14.69 26.87
N LEU A 378 7.59 14.08 27.83
CA LEU A 378 6.88 12.82 27.59
C LEU A 378 5.51 12.77 28.26
N ARG A 379 4.64 11.94 27.69
CA ARG A 379 3.34 11.54 28.25
C ARG A 379 3.16 10.04 28.06
N LYS A 380 2.94 9.30 29.15
CA LYS A 380 2.86 7.83 29.11
C LYS A 380 1.52 7.31 28.57
N GLY A 381 0.45 8.09 28.68
CA GLY A 381 -0.87 7.76 28.14
C GLY A 381 -1.67 9.02 27.82
N ARG A 382 -2.79 8.91 27.09
CA ARG A 382 -3.57 10.06 26.61
C ARG A 382 -3.92 11.05 27.73
N ASP A 383 -4.39 10.51 28.86
CA ASP A 383 -4.91 11.27 30.00
C ASP A 383 -3.90 11.38 31.15
N GLU A 384 -2.66 10.95 30.93
CA GLU A 384 -1.59 11.06 31.93
C GLU A 384 -0.95 12.45 31.94
N PRO A 385 -0.42 12.89 33.09
CA PRO A 385 0.28 14.15 33.17
C PRO A 385 1.55 14.13 32.31
N ILE A 386 1.89 15.30 31.77
CA ILE A 386 3.15 15.49 31.03
C ILE A 386 4.30 15.55 32.03
N ILE A 387 5.37 14.83 31.71
CA ILE A 387 6.60 14.76 32.49
C ILE A 387 7.71 15.42 31.68
N ARG A 388 8.53 16.24 32.34
CA ARG A 388 9.67 16.92 31.73
C ARG A 388 10.97 16.57 32.48
N SER A 389 12.08 16.46 31.76
CA SER A 389 13.41 16.41 32.39
C SER A 389 13.76 17.71 33.10
N ASN A 390 13.42 18.85 32.47
CA ASN A 390 13.73 20.18 32.93
C ASN A 390 12.52 21.12 32.77
N THR A 391 12.45 22.16 33.59
CA THR A 391 11.40 23.20 33.51
C THR A 391 11.50 23.99 32.21
N ASP A 392 12.73 24.28 31.80
CA ASP A 392 13.07 25.20 30.71
C ASP A 392 13.70 24.46 29.54
N ILE A 393 12.87 23.84 28.71
CA ILE A 393 13.32 23.13 27.50
C ILE A 393 13.39 24.12 26.33
N VAL A 394 14.62 24.42 25.89
CA VAL A 394 14.90 25.45 24.87
C VAL A 394 15.01 24.82 23.48
N GLY A 395 14.11 25.22 22.58
CA GLY A 395 14.13 24.74 21.19
C GLY A 395 14.99 25.55 20.23
N ARG A 396 15.18 26.84 20.52
CA ARG A 396 16.00 27.72 19.68
C ARG A 396 16.78 28.72 20.51
N PHE A 397 18.02 28.91 20.13
CA PHE A 397 18.90 29.93 20.66
C PHE A 397 19.17 30.98 19.58
N LYS A 398 19.28 32.24 20.00
CA LYS A 398 19.68 33.35 19.13
C LYS A 398 20.83 34.13 19.72
N ARG A 399 21.68 34.65 18.85
CA ARG A 399 22.64 35.70 19.16
C ARG A 399 22.65 36.73 18.04
N THR A 400 22.86 37.99 18.40
CA THR A 400 22.76 39.13 17.49
C THR A 400 23.95 40.04 17.66
N SER A 401 24.50 40.54 16.55
CA SER A 401 25.68 41.43 16.55
C SER A 401 25.60 42.42 15.39
N SER A 402 26.25 43.59 15.52
CA SER A 402 26.39 44.56 14.43
C SER A 402 27.33 44.10 13.32
N SER A 403 28.13 43.05 13.56
CA SER A 403 29.02 42.43 12.57
C SER A 403 28.97 40.91 12.64
N LEU A 404 29.26 40.25 11.51
CA LEU A 404 29.34 38.80 11.40
C LEU A 404 30.41 38.21 12.34
N SER A 405 31.58 38.84 12.41
CA SER A 405 32.66 38.41 13.34
C SER A 405 32.27 38.60 14.81
N GLY A 406 31.49 39.64 15.11
CA GLY A 406 31.02 39.90 16.47
C GLY A 406 30.02 38.84 16.97
N LEU A 407 29.33 38.10 16.09
CA LEU A 407 28.43 37.00 16.51
C LEU A 407 29.16 35.96 17.36
N MET A 408 30.40 35.62 16.99
CA MET A 408 31.20 34.62 17.71
C MET A 408 31.50 35.01 19.16
N GLN A 409 31.47 36.31 19.47
CA GLN A 409 31.71 36.86 20.80
C GLN A 409 30.43 37.01 21.63
N GLN A 410 29.26 36.89 21.01
CA GLN A 410 27.98 37.01 21.68
C GLN A 410 27.54 35.68 22.29
N ARG A 411 26.96 35.75 23.50
CA ARG A 411 26.35 34.59 24.17
C ARG A 411 25.03 34.22 23.51
N TRP A 412 24.80 32.92 23.36
CA TRP A 412 23.51 32.37 22.99
C TRP A 412 22.45 32.72 24.02
N ARG A 413 21.28 33.18 23.56
CA ARG A 413 20.11 33.45 24.39
C ARG A 413 18.95 32.55 23.95
N PRO A 414 18.19 31.95 24.88
CA PRO A 414 16.94 31.28 24.52
C PRO A 414 16.02 32.24 23.76
N SER A 415 15.44 31.75 22.67
CA SER A 415 14.54 32.52 21.81
C SER A 415 13.19 31.83 21.59
N LEU A 416 13.15 30.50 21.75
CA LEU A 416 11.93 29.71 21.73
C LEU A 416 12.03 28.65 22.83
N MET A 417 11.07 28.68 23.75
CA MET A 417 10.84 27.65 24.76
C MET A 417 9.77 26.69 24.25
N PHE A 418 10.00 25.38 24.38
CA PHE A 418 8.97 24.42 24.03
C PHE A 418 7.91 24.32 25.12
N GLN A 419 6.67 24.29 24.66
CA GLN A 419 5.49 24.13 25.51
C GLN A 419 4.94 22.71 25.35
N ASP A 420 4.10 22.31 26.30
CA ASP A 420 3.41 21.02 26.32
C ASP A 420 2.58 20.74 25.06
N ALA A 421 2.07 21.81 24.42
CA ALA A 421 1.33 21.72 23.16
C ALA A 421 2.14 21.06 22.03
N LEU A 422 3.48 21.00 22.13
CA LEU A 422 4.32 20.33 21.14
C LEU A 422 4.07 18.81 21.10
N LEU A 423 3.70 18.19 22.23
CA LEU A 423 3.31 16.77 22.24
C LEU A 423 2.03 16.51 21.43
N GLU A 424 1.16 17.52 21.27
CA GLU A 424 -0.07 17.38 20.49
C GLU A 424 0.20 17.43 18.98
N LEU A 425 1.36 17.91 18.55
CA LEU A 425 1.79 17.86 17.14
C LEU A 425 2.23 16.44 16.72
N THR A 426 2.45 15.53 17.68
CA THR A 426 2.87 14.17 17.39
C THR A 426 1.68 13.30 17.01
N HIS A 427 1.77 12.55 15.91
CA HIS A 427 0.80 11.52 15.56
C HIS A 427 1.32 10.14 16.02
N PRO A 428 0.44 9.19 16.39
CA PRO A 428 -1.03 9.23 16.48
C PRO A 428 -1.56 9.54 17.90
N GLN A 429 -2.87 9.82 18.01
CA GLN A 429 -3.52 10.35 19.23
C GLN A 429 -3.62 9.37 20.43
N TYR A 430 -3.40 8.07 20.22
CA TYR A 430 -3.57 7.00 21.22
C TYR A 430 -2.25 6.27 21.50
N ALA A 431 -1.27 7.00 22.01
CA ALA A 431 0.10 6.53 22.19
C ALA A 431 0.73 7.10 23.46
N SER A 432 1.73 6.40 24.00
CA SER A 432 2.74 7.08 24.80
C SER A 432 3.59 7.91 23.84
N LYS A 433 3.76 9.19 24.14
CA LYS A 433 4.43 10.15 23.25
C LYS A 433 5.59 10.78 23.96
N PHE A 434 6.68 11.00 23.26
CA PHE A 434 7.81 11.73 23.80
C PHE A 434 8.58 12.49 22.74
N ILE A 435 9.29 13.50 23.20
CA ILE A 435 10.13 14.40 22.41
C ILE A 435 11.47 14.40 23.10
N VAL A 436 12.52 14.00 22.41
CA VAL A 436 13.90 14.09 22.90
C VAL A 436 14.59 15.24 22.20
N LEU A 437 15.33 16.03 22.96
CA LEU A 437 16.08 17.17 22.47
C LEU A 437 17.54 17.05 22.87
N ASP A 438 18.43 17.31 21.92
CA ASP A 438 19.88 17.35 22.15
C ASP A 438 20.40 18.79 22.21
N GLY A 439 20.59 19.30 23.42
CA GLY A 439 21.22 20.59 23.71
C GLY A 439 22.76 20.60 23.57
N GLY A 440 23.36 19.49 23.16
CA GLY A 440 24.80 19.33 22.97
C GLY A 440 25.38 20.25 21.88
N SER A 441 26.69 20.49 21.94
CA SER A 441 27.40 21.40 21.02
C SER A 441 28.21 20.70 19.91
N GLY A 442 28.20 19.36 19.84
CA GLY A 442 28.88 18.61 18.76
C GLY A 442 27.96 18.38 17.57
N ASP A 443 28.49 17.99 16.39
CA ASP A 443 27.71 17.49 15.25
C ASP A 443 26.83 16.34 15.76
N ALA A 444 25.52 16.61 15.86
CA ALA A 444 24.63 16.00 16.85
C ALA A 444 23.67 14.98 16.27
N ASP A 445 23.74 14.67 14.99
CA ASP A 445 22.70 13.85 14.35
C ASP A 445 22.75 12.38 14.82
N GLU A 446 23.85 11.95 15.46
CA GLU A 446 24.04 10.56 15.90
C GLU A 446 24.00 10.33 17.43
N ARG A 447 24.29 11.34 18.28
CA ARG A 447 24.56 11.07 19.71
C ARG A 447 23.34 10.68 20.52
N TYR A 448 22.20 11.35 20.30
CA TYR A 448 20.97 11.02 21.01
C TYR A 448 20.43 9.64 20.58
N MET A 449 20.52 9.30 19.29
CA MET A 449 20.15 7.98 18.77
C MET A 449 20.98 6.85 19.40
N VAL A 450 22.28 7.04 19.61
CA VAL A 450 23.11 6.07 20.33
C VAL A 450 22.59 5.83 21.75
N GLU A 451 22.19 6.88 22.46
CA GLU A 451 21.66 6.76 23.82
C GLU A 451 20.32 6.02 23.86
N ASP A 452 19.43 6.28 22.90
CA ASP A 452 18.15 5.57 22.72
C ASP A 452 18.36 4.08 22.38
N LEU A 453 19.33 3.77 21.51
CA LEU A 453 19.71 2.39 21.18
C LEU A 453 20.29 1.64 22.39
N LEU A 454 21.07 2.33 23.23
CA LEU A 454 21.57 1.76 24.47
C LEU A 454 20.45 1.50 25.49
N VAL A 455 19.43 2.36 25.56
CA VAL A 455 18.23 2.12 26.37
C VAL A 455 17.48 0.89 25.86
N CYS A 456 17.30 0.76 24.55
CA CYS A 456 16.69 -0.41 23.93
C CYS A 456 17.46 -1.69 24.31
N ARG A 457 18.79 -1.68 24.24
CA ARG A 457 19.63 -2.81 24.64
C ARG A 457 19.48 -3.18 26.12
N GLU A 458 19.37 -2.21 27.01
CA GLU A 458 19.12 -2.45 28.45
C GLU A 458 17.77 -3.18 28.65
N ILE A 459 16.71 -2.69 28.04
CA ILE A 459 15.34 -3.22 28.19
C ILE A 459 15.22 -4.63 27.64
N TYR A 460 15.84 -4.88 26.49
CA TYR A 460 15.85 -6.19 25.85
C TYR A 460 16.95 -7.12 26.40
N SER A 461 17.78 -6.64 27.34
CA SER A 461 18.93 -7.38 27.88
C SER A 461 19.88 -7.89 26.79
N ALA A 462 20.14 -7.05 25.77
CA ALA A 462 20.94 -7.38 24.60
C ALA A 462 22.36 -6.79 24.66
N SER A 463 23.37 -7.63 24.46
CA SER A 463 24.79 -7.25 24.44
C SER A 463 25.20 -6.60 23.11
N THR A 464 24.46 -6.82 22.03
CA THR A 464 24.70 -6.19 20.72
C THR A 464 23.37 -5.78 20.07
N LEU A 465 23.44 -4.91 19.05
CA LEU A 465 22.27 -4.55 18.25
C LEU A 465 21.73 -5.76 17.46
N LEU A 466 22.62 -6.64 16.99
CA LEU A 466 22.26 -7.88 16.32
C LEU A 466 21.48 -8.81 17.26
N GLU A 467 21.97 -9.00 18.48
CA GLU A 467 21.29 -9.79 19.51
C GLU A 467 19.92 -9.20 19.85
N LEU A 468 19.80 -7.88 19.91
CA LEU A 468 18.52 -7.21 20.11
C LEU A 468 17.52 -7.60 19.02
N CYS A 469 17.92 -7.49 17.75
CA CYS A 469 17.08 -7.87 16.61
C CYS A 469 16.66 -9.34 16.69
N HIS A 470 17.58 -10.24 17.04
CA HIS A 470 17.29 -11.66 17.26
C HIS A 470 16.29 -11.89 18.39
N ILE A 471 16.41 -11.19 19.53
CA ILE A 471 15.48 -11.32 20.66
C ILE A 471 14.07 -10.92 20.24
N VAL A 472 13.92 -9.83 19.46
CA VAL A 472 12.62 -9.39 18.95
C VAL A 472 12.06 -10.40 17.95
N ALA A 473 12.85 -10.76 16.93
CA ALA A 473 12.45 -11.67 15.86
C ALA A 473 12.09 -13.08 16.38
N LYS A 474 12.80 -13.56 17.41
CA LYS A 474 12.60 -14.90 18.01
C LYS A 474 11.15 -15.14 18.43
N SER A 475 10.46 -14.13 18.95
CA SER A 475 9.06 -14.26 19.37
C SER A 475 8.15 -14.62 18.18
N TYR A 476 8.32 -13.96 17.04
CA TYR A 476 7.57 -14.24 15.81
C TYR A 476 7.97 -15.58 15.18
N ILE A 477 9.26 -15.91 15.16
CA ILE A 477 9.74 -17.19 14.64
C ILE A 477 9.15 -18.35 15.45
N MET A 478 9.18 -18.26 16.79
CA MET A 478 8.62 -19.29 17.67
C MET A 478 7.09 -19.40 17.56
N ALA A 479 6.41 -18.27 17.31
CA ALA A 479 4.98 -18.24 17.03
C ALA A 479 4.64 -18.70 15.60
N ASN A 480 5.63 -19.07 14.79
CA ASN A 480 5.52 -19.41 13.36
C ASN A 480 5.09 -18.25 12.45
N GLU A 481 5.02 -17.03 12.97
CA GLU A 481 4.55 -15.81 12.30
C GLU A 481 5.55 -15.19 11.31
N LEU A 482 6.81 -15.62 11.37
CA LEU A 482 7.87 -15.18 10.46
C LEU A 482 8.60 -16.39 9.89
N GLU A 483 8.53 -16.57 8.57
CA GLU A 483 9.12 -17.72 7.90
C GLU A 483 10.59 -17.52 7.55
N PHE A 484 11.40 -18.51 7.93
CA PHE A 484 12.85 -18.50 7.78
C PHE A 484 13.30 -19.78 7.06
N ASP A 485 14.08 -19.60 6.01
CA ASP A 485 14.66 -20.61 5.14
C ASP A 485 16.20 -20.51 5.23
N GLN A 486 16.79 -21.46 5.96
CA GLN A 486 18.24 -21.55 6.18
C GLN A 486 19.03 -21.78 4.89
N GLU A 487 18.40 -22.29 3.83
CA GLU A 487 19.08 -22.57 2.56
C GLU A 487 19.36 -21.28 1.77
N ARG A 488 18.60 -20.21 2.04
CA ARG A 488 18.78 -18.89 1.40
C ARG A 488 19.82 -18.04 2.13
N ARG A 489 21.09 -18.34 1.89
CA ARG A 489 22.25 -17.69 2.55
C ARG A 489 22.28 -16.14 2.51
N GLN A 490 21.67 -15.51 1.50
CA GLN A 490 21.69 -14.04 1.35
C GLN A 490 20.42 -13.36 1.88
N HIS A 491 19.28 -14.08 1.87
CA HIS A 491 17.98 -13.57 2.28
C HIS A 491 17.20 -14.72 2.91
N PRO A 492 17.44 -15.00 4.20
CA PRO A 492 16.90 -16.20 4.83
C PRO A 492 15.41 -16.08 5.11
N PHE A 493 14.77 -14.94 4.87
CA PHE A 493 13.31 -14.82 4.94
C PHE A 493 12.66 -15.21 3.61
N ILE A 494 11.55 -15.94 3.68
CA ILE A 494 10.77 -16.27 2.50
C ILE A 494 10.21 -14.96 1.91
N PRO A 495 10.40 -14.69 0.61
CA PRO A 495 9.93 -13.46 -0.01
C PRO A 495 8.41 -13.41 0.03
N ASN A 496 7.88 -12.20 0.20
CA ASN A 496 6.44 -11.98 0.29
C ASN A 496 5.69 -12.21 -1.05
N LEU A 497 6.40 -12.40 -2.16
CA LEU A 497 5.85 -12.66 -3.50
C LEU A 497 6.62 -13.78 -4.20
N GLU A 498 5.89 -14.63 -4.92
CA GLU A 498 6.43 -15.64 -5.84
C GLU A 498 6.61 -15.09 -7.26
N ALA A 499 7.51 -15.70 -8.03
CA ALA A 499 7.59 -15.44 -9.45
C ALA A 499 6.25 -15.76 -10.13
N GLY A 500 5.62 -14.75 -10.76
CA GLY A 500 4.23 -14.82 -11.22
C GLY A 500 3.90 -16.02 -12.13
N PHE A 501 4.86 -16.55 -12.90
CA PHE A 501 4.65 -17.72 -13.75
C PHE A 501 4.60 -19.05 -13.00
N ILE A 502 5.33 -19.19 -11.88
CA ILE A 502 5.30 -20.36 -11.01
C ILE A 502 3.93 -20.41 -10.33
N ALA A 503 3.53 -19.30 -9.72
CA ALA A 503 2.21 -19.15 -9.11
C ALA A 503 1.08 -19.34 -10.13
N TYR A 504 1.24 -18.86 -11.36
CA TYR A 504 0.24 -19.03 -12.42
C TYR A 504 0.06 -20.50 -12.78
N LYS A 505 1.15 -21.26 -12.92
CA LYS A 505 1.10 -22.69 -13.20
C LYS A 505 0.38 -23.45 -12.09
N ASP A 506 0.64 -23.11 -10.83
CA ASP A 506 -0.03 -23.74 -9.68
C ASP A 506 -1.54 -23.42 -9.66
N LEU A 507 -1.90 -22.15 -9.78
CA LEU A 507 -3.30 -21.71 -9.73
C LEU A 507 -4.15 -22.24 -10.88
N TRP A 508 -3.57 -22.33 -12.09
CA TRP A 508 -4.34 -22.55 -13.33
C TRP A 508 -3.95 -23.82 -14.09
N GLY A 509 -3.04 -24.64 -13.54
CA GLY A 509 -2.61 -25.91 -14.13
C GLY A 509 -1.86 -25.80 -15.47
N SER A 510 -1.51 -24.58 -15.91
CA SER A 510 -0.88 -24.33 -17.20
C SER A 510 -0.07 -23.04 -17.17
N PHE A 511 0.91 -22.88 -18.07
CA PHE A 511 1.60 -21.60 -18.28
C PHE A 511 0.73 -20.64 -19.09
N PRO A 512 0.95 -19.31 -18.97
CA PRO A 512 0.27 -18.34 -19.83
C PRO A 512 0.55 -18.64 -21.31
N ARG A 513 -0.44 -18.51 -22.19
CA ARG A 513 -0.36 -18.86 -23.63
C ARG A 513 0.74 -18.07 -24.32
N TRP A 514 0.86 -16.77 -24.02
CA TRP A 514 1.92 -15.90 -24.55
C TRP A 514 3.36 -16.34 -24.16
N MET A 515 3.50 -17.24 -23.20
CA MET A 515 4.78 -17.80 -22.77
C MET A 515 5.17 -19.07 -23.54
N LYS A 516 4.22 -19.71 -24.25
CA LYS A 516 4.51 -20.93 -25.06
C LYS A 516 5.42 -20.65 -26.25
N ASP A 517 5.44 -19.40 -26.72
CA ASP A 517 6.20 -18.96 -27.90
C ASP A 517 7.49 -18.22 -27.54
N ARG A 518 7.83 -18.12 -26.25
CA ARG A 518 9.06 -17.47 -25.76
C ARG A 518 9.91 -18.50 -25.04
N GLU A 519 11.18 -18.65 -25.45
CA GLU A 519 12.15 -19.39 -24.65
C GLU A 519 12.15 -18.85 -23.21
N PRO A 520 12.26 -19.72 -22.20
CA PRO A 520 12.27 -19.29 -20.81
C PRO A 520 13.49 -18.39 -20.57
N VAL A 521 13.27 -17.08 -20.62
CA VAL A 521 14.24 -16.09 -20.17
C VAL A 521 14.33 -16.24 -18.67
N THR A 522 15.48 -16.70 -18.17
CA THR A 522 15.88 -16.54 -16.78
C THR A 522 15.97 -15.05 -16.50
N PHE A 523 14.88 -14.46 -16.03
CA PHE A 523 14.93 -13.08 -15.55
C PHE A 523 15.74 -13.05 -14.24
N PRO A 524 16.73 -12.15 -14.11
CA PRO A 524 17.33 -11.88 -12.82
C PRO A 524 16.24 -11.33 -11.91
N HIS A 525 16.37 -11.56 -10.60
CA HIS A 525 15.47 -11.16 -9.52
C HIS A 525 15.07 -9.66 -9.56
N CYS A 526 14.16 -9.28 -10.44
CA CYS A 526 13.63 -7.92 -10.53
C CYS A 526 12.47 -7.73 -9.56
N LEU A 527 12.80 -7.75 -8.27
CA LEU A 527 12.18 -6.98 -7.17
C LEU A 527 13.15 -6.83 -5.97
N ALA A 528 14.41 -7.25 -6.09
CA ALA A 528 15.44 -6.96 -5.09
C ALA A 528 15.99 -5.54 -5.31
N GLY A 529 15.24 -4.55 -4.83
CA GLY A 529 15.69 -3.16 -4.76
C GLY A 529 16.75 -2.99 -3.68
N SER A 530 17.99 -2.73 -4.11
CA SER A 530 19.03 -1.91 -3.49
C SER A 530 18.84 -1.50 -2.01
N GLY A 531 19.75 -1.98 -1.14
CA GLY A 531 20.63 -1.02 -0.47
C GLY A 531 20.51 -0.78 1.03
N THR A 532 19.83 -1.62 1.84
CA THR A 532 20.15 -1.74 3.29
C THR A 532 19.60 -3.05 3.84
N THR A 533 20.24 -4.16 3.48
CA THR A 533 19.93 -5.47 4.06
C THR A 533 20.74 -5.62 5.34
N PHE A 534 20.10 -5.67 6.50
CA PHE A 534 20.76 -6.13 7.72
C PHE A 534 21.05 -7.63 7.54
N TYR A 535 22.33 -7.97 7.41
CA TYR A 535 22.78 -9.36 7.41
C TYR A 535 22.58 -9.94 8.82
N LEU A 536 21.45 -10.62 9.04
CA LEU A 536 21.27 -11.54 10.16
C LEU A 536 22.02 -12.84 9.79
N VAL A 537 23.29 -12.94 10.20
CA VAL A 537 24.05 -14.19 10.24
C VAL A 537 24.31 -14.57 11.69
#